data_AF-A0A2U1KD66-F1
#
_entry.id   AF-A0A2U1KD66-F1
#
_cell.length_a   1.000
_cell.length_b   1.000
_cell.length_c   1.000
_cell.angle_alpha   90.00
_cell.angle_beta   90.00
_cell.angle_gamma   90.00
#
_symmetry.space_group_name_H-M   'P 1'
#
loop_
_entity.id
_entity.type
_entity.pdbx_description
1 polymer ?
#
loop_
_entity_poly.entity_id
_entity_poly.type
_entity_poly.pdbx_seq_one_letter_code
_entity_poly.pdbx_strand_id
1 'polypeptide(L)'
;MAAGVPASFYACCCTAYLVGITGFLAPVLEETVFRGFLMVALTKWVPTPVSIAISAAIFSAAHLTPGQFPQLFILGTTFGVSYAQTHNLLTPITIHALWNSGVILLLTFLQPSTIRTVTMFMEDPVRRM
;
A
#
# COMPACT_ATOMS: atom_id res chain seq x y z
N MET A 1 6.27 11.76 30.58
CA MET A 1 5.80 11.99 29.19
C MET A 1 4.96 13.26 29.19
N ALA A 2 5.05 14.10 28.15
CA ALA A 2 4.42 15.43 28.12
C ALA A 2 2.92 15.35 28.48
N ALA A 3 2.58 15.85 29.67
CA ALA A 3 1.20 15.94 30.13
C ALA A 3 0.46 16.97 29.28
N GLY A 4 -0.46 16.53 28.43
CA GLY A 4 -1.38 17.43 27.72
C GLY A 4 -1.64 17.14 26.24
N VAL A 5 -0.98 16.16 25.60
CA VAL A 5 -1.24 15.85 24.19
C VAL A 5 -2.38 14.82 24.09
N PRO A 6 -3.49 15.11 23.39
CA PRO A 6 -4.63 14.21 23.29
C PRO A 6 -4.30 12.98 22.42
N ALA A 7 -4.87 11.81 22.74
CA ALA A 7 -4.67 10.56 22.00
C ALA A 7 -5.01 10.67 20.50
N SER A 8 -5.95 11.56 20.14
CA SER A 8 -6.29 11.87 18.74
C SER A 8 -5.14 12.49 17.95
N PHE A 9 -4.25 13.25 18.61
CA PHE A 9 -3.06 13.81 17.97
C PHE A 9 -2.08 12.72 17.56
N TYR A 10 -1.83 11.74 18.44
CA TYR A 10 -0.97 10.60 18.13
C TYR A 10 -1.55 9.74 17.01
N ALA A 11 -2.86 9.49 17.02
CA ALA A 11 -3.53 8.78 15.92
C ALA A 11 -3.39 9.51 14.57
N CYS A 12 -3.49 10.84 14.58
CA CYS A 12 -3.27 11.65 13.38
C CYS A 12 -1.83 11.55 12.88
N CYS A 13 -0.84 11.66 13.77
CA CYS A 13 0.58 11.50 13.41
C CYS A 13 0.89 10.11 12.84
N CYS A 14 0.37 9.04 13.45
CA CYS A 14 0.52 7.68 12.93
C CYS A 14 -0.11 7.54 11.54
N THR A 15 -1.32 8.09 11.35
CA THR A 15 -2.00 8.05 10.05
C THR A 15 -1.22 8.81 8.99
N ALA A 16 -0.72 10.00 9.32
CA ALA A 16 0.12 10.80 8.42
C ALA A 16 1.40 10.05 8.02
N TYR A 17 2.05 9.36 8.98
CA TYR A 17 3.21 8.53 8.71
C TYR A 17 2.88 7.34 7.80
N LEU A 18 1.77 6.64 8.05
CA LEU A 18 1.31 5.52 7.22
C LEU A 18 1.02 5.96 5.79
N VAL A 19 0.34 7.10 5.62
CA VAL A 19 0.08 7.69 4.29
C VAL A 19 1.39 8.08 3.60
N GLY A 20 2.33 8.71 4.31
CA GLY A 20 3.62 9.11 3.74
C GLY A 20 4.45 7.92 3.25
N ILE A 21 4.59 6.87 4.06
CA ILE A 21 5.42 5.72 3.69
C ILE A 21 4.65 4.73 2.81
N THR A 22 3.55 4.18 3.31
CA THR A 22 2.82 3.10 2.65
C THR A 22 1.94 3.62 1.52
N GLY A 23 1.37 4.82 1.70
CA GLY A 23 0.54 5.46 0.69
C GLY A 23 1.32 6.09 -0.46
N PHE A 24 2.60 6.45 -0.28
CA PHE A 24 3.37 7.15 -1.31
C PHE A 24 4.73 6.53 -1.62
N LEU A 25 5.63 6.43 -0.63
CA LEU A 25 7.00 5.92 -0.89
C LEU A 25 7.03 4.47 -1.36
N ALA A 26 6.21 3.60 -0.77
CA ALA A 26 6.13 2.20 -1.15
C ALA A 26 5.64 2.03 -2.61
N PRO A 27 4.52 2.63 -3.06
CA PRO A 27 4.11 2.62 -4.46
C PRO A 27 5.19 3.09 -5.44
N VAL A 28 5.94 4.15 -5.11
CA VAL A 28 7.04 4.63 -5.98
C VAL A 28 8.10 3.56 -6.15
N LEU A 29 8.55 2.94 -5.06
CA LEU A 29 9.55 1.87 -5.09
C LEU A 29 9.02 0.63 -5.83
N GLU A 30 7.84 0.17 -5.45
CA GLU A 30 7.25 -1.07 -5.97
C GLU A 30 6.98 -0.96 -7.47
N GLU A 31 6.34 0.12 -7.94
CA GLU A 31 6.09 0.27 -9.37
C GLU A 31 7.39 0.42 -10.18
N THR A 32 8.42 1.06 -9.62
CA THR A 32 9.74 1.13 -10.27
C THR A 32 10.33 -0.27 -10.46
N VAL A 33 10.26 -1.12 -9.44
CA VAL A 33 10.79 -2.49 -9.51
C VAL A 33 9.93 -3.38 -10.42
N PHE A 34 8.62 -3.41 -10.21
CA PHE A 34 7.74 -4.36 -10.88
C PHE A 34 7.38 -3.96 -12.32
N ARG A 35 7.17 -2.66 -12.58
CA ARG A 35 6.72 -2.15 -13.89
C ARG A 35 7.87 -1.55 -14.65
N GLY A 36 8.67 -0.70 -14.00
CA GLY A 36 9.84 -0.07 -14.61
C GLY A 36 10.96 -1.05 -14.96
N PHE A 37 11.16 -2.09 -14.15
CA PHE A 37 12.24 -3.07 -14.35
C PHE A 37 11.73 -4.46 -14.74
N LEU A 38 11.01 -5.17 -13.87
CA LEU A 38 10.68 -6.59 -14.07
C LEU A 38 9.78 -6.83 -15.30
N MET A 39 8.64 -6.13 -15.40
CA MET A 39 7.72 -6.28 -16.52
C MET A 39 8.40 -5.93 -17.85
N VAL A 40 9.14 -4.82 -17.91
CA VAL A 40 9.87 -4.39 -19.11
C VAL A 40 11.02 -5.35 -19.46
N ALA A 41 11.66 -5.98 -18.48
CA ALA A 41 12.65 -7.02 -18.75
C ALA A 41 12.01 -8.28 -19.35
N LEU A 42 10.81 -8.66 -18.88
CA LEU A 42 10.06 -9.82 -19.36
C LEU A 42 9.55 -9.64 -20.80
N THR A 43 9.19 -8.42 -21.21
CA THR A 43 8.70 -8.17 -22.59
C THR A 43 9.74 -8.45 -23.67
N LYS A 44 11.02 -8.61 -23.31
CA LYS A 44 12.08 -9.07 -24.22
C LYS A 44 11.97 -10.55 -24.59
N TRP A 45 11.24 -11.34 -23.80
CA TRP A 45 11.17 -12.80 -23.91
C TRP A 45 9.76 -13.31 -24.15
N VAL A 46 8.74 -12.63 -23.63
CA VAL A 46 7.33 -13.05 -23.73
C VAL A 46 6.41 -11.88 -24.11
N PRO A 47 5.22 -12.14 -24.68
CA PRO A 47 4.27 -11.08 -25.04
C PRO A 47 3.85 -10.22 -23.84
N THR A 48 3.46 -8.96 -24.09
CA THR A 48 3.06 -8.01 -23.06
C THR A 48 2.00 -8.54 -22.08
N PRO A 49 0.90 -9.20 -22.52
CA PRO A 49 -0.09 -9.74 -21.58
C PRO A 49 0.49 -10.78 -20.62
N VAL A 50 1.43 -11.60 -21.09
CA VAL A 50 2.11 -12.61 -20.27
C VAL A 50 3.09 -11.94 -19.29
N SER A 51 3.80 -10.90 -19.74
CA SER A 51 4.68 -10.11 -18.87
C SER A 51 3.91 -9.43 -17.72
N ILE A 52 2.72 -8.91 -18.01
CA ILE A 52 1.81 -8.35 -17.00
C ILE A 52 1.41 -9.42 -15.98
N ALA A 53 0.95 -10.58 -16.44
CA ALA A 53 0.51 -11.66 -15.56
C ALA A 53 1.65 -12.17 -14.66
N ILE A 54 2.85 -12.38 -15.21
CA ILE A 54 4.01 -12.83 -14.43
C ILE A 54 4.43 -11.77 -13.41
N SER A 55 4.55 -10.50 -13.82
CA SER A 55 4.92 -9.42 -12.90
C SER A 55 3.89 -9.25 -11.77
N ALA A 56 2.59 -9.33 -12.08
CA ALA A 56 1.51 -9.27 -11.09
C ALA A 56 1.53 -10.46 -10.11
N ALA A 57 1.85 -11.68 -10.59
CA ALA A 57 1.98 -12.85 -9.73
C ALA A 57 3.16 -12.72 -8.77
N ILE A 58 4.32 -12.25 -9.26
CA ILE A 58 5.51 -12.05 -8.43
C ILE A 58 5.27 -10.92 -7.42
N PHE A 59 4.66 -9.80 -7.83
CA PHE A 59 4.22 -8.73 -6.94
C PHE A 59 3.37 -9.26 -5.79
N SER A 60 2.35 -10.06 -6.11
CA SER A 60 1.43 -10.63 -5.11
C SER A 60 2.13 -11.62 -4.18
N ALA A 61 3.02 -12.46 -4.70
CA ALA A 61 3.79 -13.40 -3.91
C ALA A 61 4.78 -12.70 -2.96
N ALA A 62 5.38 -11.59 -3.39
CA ALA A 62 6.36 -10.82 -2.60
C ALA A 62 5.75 -10.18 -1.33
N HIS A 63 4.42 -10.06 -1.25
CA HIS A 63 3.73 -9.59 -0.07
C HIS A 63 3.63 -10.63 1.05
N LEU A 64 3.94 -11.90 0.78
CA LEU A 64 3.98 -13.00 1.75
C LEU A 64 2.67 -13.18 2.54
N THR A 65 1.54 -12.79 1.94
CA THR A 65 0.19 -12.90 2.52
C THR A 65 -0.72 -13.74 1.61
N PRO A 66 -0.68 -15.08 1.69
CA PRO A 66 -1.41 -15.95 0.76
C PRO A 66 -2.91 -15.65 0.64
N GLY A 67 -3.56 -15.27 1.75
CA GLY A 67 -4.98 -14.90 1.76
C GLY A 67 -5.31 -13.63 0.97
N GLN A 68 -4.33 -12.75 0.73
CA GLN A 68 -4.49 -11.52 -0.05
C GLN A 68 -4.04 -11.69 -1.50
N PHE A 69 -3.45 -12.83 -1.86
CA PHE A 69 -2.91 -13.06 -3.19
C PHE A 69 -3.91 -12.74 -4.32
N PRO A 70 -5.18 -13.20 -4.30
CA PRO A 70 -6.12 -12.90 -5.39
C PRO A 70 -6.36 -11.39 -5.57
N GLN A 71 -6.49 -10.65 -4.47
CA GLN A 71 -6.68 -9.20 -4.49
C GLN A 71 -5.44 -8.48 -5.02
N LEU A 72 -4.26 -8.84 -4.52
CA LEU A 72 -2.99 -8.24 -4.95
C LEU A 72 -2.68 -8.56 -6.41
N PHE A 73 -3.11 -9.73 -6.90
CA PHE A 73 -2.91 -10.11 -8.30
C PHE A 73 -3.78 -9.27 -9.24
N ILE A 74 -5.02 -9.02 -8.86
CA ILE A 74 -5.94 -8.14 -9.61
C ILE A 74 -5.36 -6.72 -9.65
N LEU A 75 -4.99 -6.16 -8.49
CA LEU A 75 -4.37 -4.83 -8.43
C LEU A 75 -3.08 -4.77 -9.26
N GLY A 76 -2.22 -5.77 -9.11
CA GLY A 76 -0.97 -5.86 -9.83
C GLY A 76 -1.15 -5.93 -11.34
N THR A 77 -2.22 -6.60 -11.80
CA THR A 77 -2.62 -6.66 -13.20
C THR A 77 -3.14 -5.31 -13.67
N THR A 78 -3.99 -4.63 -12.90
CA THR A 78 -4.46 -3.27 -13.19
C THR A 78 -3.30 -2.30 -13.37
N PHE A 79 -2.30 -2.34 -12.48
CA PHE A 79 -1.11 -1.48 -12.59
C PHE A 79 -0.31 -1.81 -13.85
N GLY A 80 -0.09 -3.09 -14.15
CA GLY A 80 0.61 -3.54 -15.36
C GLY A 80 -0.12 -3.15 -16.66
N VAL A 81 -1.45 -3.27 -16.71
CA VAL A 81 -2.27 -2.82 -17.85
C VAL A 81 -2.18 -1.31 -18.01
N SER A 82 -2.29 -0.55 -16.91
CA SER A 82 -2.22 0.91 -16.97
C SER A 82 -0.87 1.38 -17.53
N TYR A 83 0.24 0.76 -17.09
CA TYR A 83 1.57 1.05 -17.63
C TYR A 83 1.71 0.64 -19.11
N ALA A 84 1.19 -0.54 -19.49
CA ALA A 84 1.26 -1.00 -20.88
C ALA A 84 0.50 -0.09 -21.85
N GLN A 85 -0.56 0.57 -21.37
CA GLN A 85 -1.36 1.49 -22.18
C GLN A 85 -0.77 2.91 -22.23
N THR A 86 -0.23 3.40 -21.11
CA THR A 86 0.25 4.79 -21.03
C THR A 86 1.73 4.96 -21.29
N HIS A 87 2.53 3.88 -21.16
CA HIS A 87 3.98 3.91 -21.14
C HIS A 87 4.57 4.94 -20.16
N ASN A 88 3.80 5.28 -19.13
CA ASN A 88 4.16 6.29 -18.13
C ASN A 88 4.10 5.66 -16.75
N LEU A 89 5.24 5.65 -16.05
CA LEU A 89 5.35 5.07 -14.71
C LEU A 89 4.58 5.85 -13.66
N LEU A 90 4.33 7.15 -13.88
CA LEU A 90 3.51 7.95 -12.96
C LEU A 90 2.05 7.49 -12.93
N THR A 91 1.55 6.86 -14.00
CA THR A 91 0.17 6.33 -14.05
C THR A 91 -0.05 5.22 -13.00
N PRO A 92 0.66 4.07 -13.03
CA PRO A 92 0.49 3.04 -12.01
C PRO A 92 0.90 3.54 -10.62
N ILE A 93 1.93 4.39 -10.48
CA ILE A 93 2.31 4.98 -9.18
C ILE A 93 1.14 5.74 -8.57
N THR A 94 0.46 6.58 -9.37
CA THR A 94 -0.67 7.38 -8.87
C THR A 94 -1.85 6.49 -8.49
N ILE A 95 -2.20 5.51 -9.33
CA ILE A 95 -3.31 4.58 -9.04
C ILE A 95 -3.02 3.78 -7.76
N HIS A 96 -1.79 3.27 -7.62
CA HIS A 96 -1.37 2.50 -6.46
C HIS A 96 -1.33 3.37 -5.19
N ALA A 97 -0.78 4.58 -5.28
CA ALA A 97 -0.76 5.53 -4.16
C ALA A 97 -2.16 5.92 -3.69
N LEU A 98 -3.08 6.16 -4.63
CA LEU A 98 -4.48 6.45 -4.33
C LEU A 98 -5.18 5.25 -3.68
N TRP A 99 -4.93 4.03 -4.17
CA TRP A 99 -5.46 2.82 -3.57
C TRP A 99 -4.98 2.64 -2.12
N ASN A 100 -3.66 2.67 -1.88
CA ASN A 100 -3.09 2.48 -0.54
C ASN A 100 -3.54 3.58 0.42
N SER A 101 -3.45 4.84 0.00
CA SER A 101 -3.89 5.97 0.83
C SER A 101 -5.40 5.92 1.10
N GLY A 102 -6.20 5.58 0.09
CA GLY A 102 -7.64 5.40 0.22
C GLY A 102 -8.01 4.33 1.24
N VAL A 103 -7.38 3.15 1.17
CA VAL A 103 -7.58 2.06 2.14
C VAL A 103 -7.15 2.48 3.54
N ILE A 104 -5.98 3.10 3.71
CA ILE A 104 -5.50 3.57 5.02
C ILE A 104 -6.48 4.54 5.64
N LEU A 105 -6.91 5.57 4.89
CA LEU A 105 -7.84 6.58 5.39
C LEU A 105 -9.20 5.95 5.69
N LEU A 106 -9.73 5.13 4.78
CA LEU A 106 -11.02 4.46 4.96
C LEU A 106 -11.03 3.60 6.22
N LEU A 107 -10.03 2.75 6.42
CA LEU A 107 -9.93 1.89 7.60
C LEU A 107 -9.74 2.72 8.89
N THR A 108 -8.97 3.81 8.82
CA THR A 108 -8.77 4.70 9.96
C THR A 108 -10.08 5.38 10.40
N PHE A 109 -10.92 5.81 9.45
CA PHE A 109 -12.18 6.49 9.76
C PHE A 109 -13.36 5.52 10.02
N LEU A 110 -13.41 4.36 9.36
CA LEU A 110 -14.52 3.40 9.46
C LEU A 110 -14.33 2.31 10.52
N GLN A 111 -13.16 2.16 11.12
CA GLN A 111 -12.96 1.29 12.29
C GLN A 111 -12.68 2.11 13.57
N PRO A 112 -13.75 2.67 14.20
CA PRO A 112 -13.62 3.34 15.50
C PRO A 112 -13.04 2.45 16.60
N SER A 113 -13.15 1.12 16.48
CA SER A 113 -12.62 0.15 17.44
C SER A 113 -11.09 0.17 17.50
N THR A 114 -10.42 0.38 16.36
CA THR A 114 -8.96 0.53 16.30
C THR A 114 -8.52 1.81 17.00
N ILE A 115 -9.18 2.94 16.71
CA ILE A 115 -8.95 4.21 17.42
C ILE A 115 -9.23 4.04 18.91
N ARG A 116 -10.35 3.42 19.29
CA ARG A 116 -10.74 3.20 20.69
C ARG A 116 -9.75 2.31 21.45
N THR A 117 -9.15 1.34 20.78
CA THR A 117 -8.12 0.47 21.36
C THR A 117 -6.81 1.22 21.56
N VAL A 118 -6.37 1.99 20.55
CA VAL A 118 -5.17 2.84 20.68
C VAL A 118 -5.37 3.90 21.77
N THR A 119 -6.52 4.58 21.81
CA THR A 119 -6.83 5.55 22.88
C THR A 119 -6.88 4.86 24.25
N MET A 120 -7.47 3.67 24.35
CA MET A 120 -7.50 2.91 25.61
C MET A 120 -6.09 2.51 26.08
N PHE A 121 -5.21 2.02 25.20
CA PHE A 121 -3.82 1.72 25.56
C PHE A 121 -3.01 2.97 25.94
N MET A 122 -3.28 4.11 25.30
CA MET A 122 -2.56 5.36 25.58
C MET A 122 -3.05 6.07 26.85
N GLU A 123 -4.32 5.92 27.20
CA GLU A 123 -4.93 6.59 28.36
C GLU A 123 -4.89 5.76 29.65
N ASP A 124 -4.83 4.43 29.58
CA ASP A 124 -4.90 3.58 30.78
C ASP A 124 -3.51 3.44 31.47
N PRO A 125 -3.33 3.91 32.73
CA PRO A 125 -2.05 3.82 33.44
C PRO A 125 -1.65 2.39 33.85
N VAL A 126 -2.63 1.50 34.03
CA VAL A 126 -2.46 0.17 34.63
C VAL A 126 -1.88 -0.86 33.65
N ARG A 127 -2.09 -0.68 32.34
CA ARG A 127 -1.59 -1.59 31.29
C ARG A 127 -0.20 -1.22 30.76
N ARG A 128 0.51 -0.30 31.42
CA ARG A 128 1.86 0.18 31.08
C ARG A 128 3.00 -0.56 31.82
N MET A 129 2.68 -1.60 32.59
CA MET A 129 3.64 -2.54 33.22
C MET A 129 3.68 -3.84 32.44
#